data_AF-A0A382Z1T4-F1
#
_entry.id   AF-A0A382Z1T4-F1
#
_cell.length_a   1.000
_cell.length_b   1.000
_cell.length_c   1.000
_cell.angle_alpha   90.00
_cell.angle_beta   90.00
_cell.angle_gamma   90.00
#
_symmetry.space_group_name_H-M   'P 1'
#
loop_
_entity.id
_entity.type
_entity.pdbx_description
1 polymer ?
#
loop_
_entity_poly.entity_id
_entity_poly.type
_entity_poly.pdbx_seq_one_letter_code
_entity_poly.pdbx_strand_id
1 'polypeptide(L)'
;MERPNMKVLVVGAGVVGITTAYYLELHGHDITVVERQDGAGLETSFANAGQLCRYTARPWAAPSVPSMIIREFGRTDAPYLIHLRADPAMWR
;
A
#
# COMPACT_ATOMS: atom_id res chain seq x y z
N MET A 1 4.37 2.25 33.36
CA MET A 1 4.27 0.77 33.40
C MET A 1 5.03 0.26 32.19
N GLU A 2 6.21 -0.33 32.40
CA GLU A 2 6.95 -1.00 31.32
C GLU A 2 6.13 -2.21 30.86
N ARG A 3 5.89 -2.32 29.54
CA ARG A 3 5.27 -3.52 28.97
C ARG A 3 6.35 -4.60 28.85
N PRO A 4 6.06 -5.87 29.17
CA PRO A 4 7.04 -6.94 29.02
C PRO A 4 7.44 -7.10 27.55
N ASN A 5 8.74 -7.33 27.30
CA ASN A 5 9.23 -7.76 26.00
C ASN A 5 8.66 -9.15 25.68
N MET A 6 8.09 -9.32 24.49
CA MET A 6 7.40 -10.53 24.06
C MET A 6 8.01 -11.03 22.76
N LYS A 7 8.02 -12.35 22.57
CA LYS A 7 8.31 -12.97 21.27
C LYS A 7 7.04 -13.05 20.44
N VAL A 8 7.01 -12.45 19.27
CA VAL A 8 5.84 -12.42 18.38
C VAL A 8 6.20 -12.96 17.01
N LEU A 9 5.39 -13.90 16.52
CA LEU A 9 5.45 -14.40 15.15
C LEU A 9 4.37 -13.70 14.31
N VAL A 10 4.78 -13.02 13.25
CA VAL A 10 3.88 -12.42 12.26
C VAL A 10 3.88 -13.29 11.02
N VAL A 11 2.69 -13.74 10.60
CA VAL A 11 2.51 -14.57 9.41
C VAL A 11 2.02 -13.69 8.25
N GLY A 12 2.85 -13.58 7.21
CA GLY A 12 2.66 -12.75 6.04
C GLY A 12 3.46 -11.45 6.10
N ALA A 13 4.24 -11.18 5.06
CA ALA A 13 5.01 -9.96 4.84
C ALA A 13 4.29 -8.99 3.87
N GLY A 14 2.95 -8.98 3.88
CA GLY A 14 2.15 -7.93 3.26
C GLY A 14 2.19 -6.62 4.05
N VAL A 15 1.53 -5.57 3.53
CA VAL A 15 1.52 -4.22 4.15
C VAL A 15 1.06 -4.25 5.61
N VAL A 16 0.03 -5.05 5.93
CA VAL A 16 -0.48 -5.18 7.30
C VAL A 16 0.53 -5.91 8.21
N GLY A 17 1.16 -6.98 7.72
CA GLY A 17 2.10 -7.77 8.50
C GLY A 17 3.37 -6.97 8.84
N ILE A 18 3.96 -6.32 7.84
CA ILE A 18 5.17 -5.50 8.04
C ILE A 18 4.90 -4.28 8.91
N THR A 19 3.78 -3.58 8.73
CA THR A 19 3.43 -2.44 9.61
C THR A 19 3.18 -2.89 11.03
N THR A 20 2.52 -4.04 11.23
CA THR A 20 2.35 -4.64 12.56
C THR A 20 3.70 -4.98 13.22
N ALA A 21 4.58 -5.67 12.49
CA ALA A 21 5.91 -6.04 12.98
C ALA A 21 6.72 -4.80 13.39
N TYR A 22 6.73 -3.77 12.54
CA TYR A 22 7.41 -2.50 12.79
C TYR A 22 6.94 -1.83 14.10
N TYR A 23 5.63 -1.72 14.32
CA TYR A 23 5.12 -1.10 15.54
C TYR A 23 5.31 -1.96 16.79
N LEU A 24 5.39 -3.28 16.65
CA LEU A 24 5.72 -4.16 17.77
C LEU A 24 7.21 -4.05 18.14
N GLU A 25 8.10 -4.01 17.15
CA GLU A 25 9.53 -3.79 17.36
C GLU A 25 9.81 -2.43 18.04
N LEU A 26 9.14 -1.36 17.59
CA LEU A 26 9.22 -0.04 18.24
C LEU A 26 8.78 -0.04 19.71
N HIS A 27 7.91 -0.97 20.11
CA HIS A 27 7.49 -1.15 21.50
C HIS A 27 8.38 -2.12 22.28
N GLY A 28 9.52 -2.53 21.72
CA GLY A 28 10.53 -3.34 22.41
C GLY A 28 10.21 -4.83 22.44
N HIS A 29 9.42 -5.32 21.47
CA HIS A 29 9.14 -6.75 21.32
C HIS A 29 10.15 -7.41 20.34
N ASP A 30 10.39 -8.72 20.51
CA ASP A 30 11.22 -9.57 19.62
C ASP A 30 10.35 -10.21 18.54
N ILE A 31 10.56 -9.82 17.28
CA ILE A 31 9.65 -10.14 16.17
C ILE A 31 10.30 -11.02 15.11
N THR A 32 9.59 -12.07 14.73
CA THR A 32 9.90 -12.86 13.53
C THR A 32 8.75 -12.74 12.54
N VAL A 33 9.05 -12.40 11.28
CA VAL A 33 8.08 -12.39 10.19
C VAL A 33 8.35 -13.59 9.29
N VAL A 34 7.30 -14.34 8.94
CA VAL A 34 7.37 -15.46 7.99
C VAL A 34 6.50 -15.17 6.79
N GLU A 35 7.04 -15.33 5.59
CA GLU A 35 6.37 -15.14 4.32
C GLU A 35 6.54 -16.39 3.46
N ARG A 36 5.51 -16.74 2.68
CA ARG A 36 5.57 -17.89 1.75
C ARG A 36 6.26 -17.52 0.43
N GLN A 37 6.17 -16.26 0.02
CA GLN A 37 6.78 -15.73 -1.19
C GLN A 37 8.27 -15.44 -0.99
N ASP A 38 9.02 -15.37 -2.08
CA ASP A 38 10.47 -15.06 -2.08
C ASP A 38 10.79 -13.62 -1.62
N GLY A 39 9.77 -12.79 -1.40
CA GLY A 39 9.92 -11.41 -0.98
C GLY A 39 8.66 -10.83 -0.35
N ALA A 40 8.83 -9.71 0.35
CA ALA A 40 7.73 -9.01 1.00
C ALA A 40 6.78 -8.38 -0.02
N GLY A 41 5.48 -8.42 0.31
CA GLY A 41 4.46 -7.69 -0.42
C GLY A 41 4.10 -8.22 -1.80
N LEU A 42 4.66 -9.34 -2.29
CA LEU A 42 4.53 -9.82 -3.67
C LEU A 42 3.12 -10.28 -4.13
N GLU A 43 2.09 -10.12 -3.30
CA GLU A 43 0.70 -10.47 -3.63
C GLU A 43 -0.22 -9.24 -3.62
N THR A 44 -1.33 -9.25 -2.88
CA THR A 44 -2.28 -8.12 -2.81
C THR A 44 -1.61 -6.79 -2.44
N SER A 45 -0.51 -6.83 -1.68
CA SER A 45 0.24 -5.62 -1.33
C SER A 45 1.07 -5.05 -2.48
N PHE A 46 1.40 -5.84 -3.51
CA PHE A 46 2.16 -5.41 -4.70
C PHE A 46 1.22 -4.75 -5.71
N ALA A 47 0.08 -5.40 -5.96
CA ALA A 47 -0.90 -4.97 -6.96
C ALA A 47 -2.20 -4.44 -6.32
N ASN A 48 -2.10 -3.65 -5.25
CA ASN A 48 -3.23 -2.84 -4.81
C ASN A 48 -3.29 -1.54 -5.61
N ALA A 49 -4.48 -0.98 -5.81
CA ALA A 49 -4.66 0.28 -6.55
C ALA A 49 -4.04 1.52 -5.84
N GLY A 50 -3.30 1.34 -4.74
CA GLY A 50 -2.64 2.42 -4.01
C GLY A 50 -3.61 3.43 -3.39
N GLN A 51 -4.91 3.12 -3.33
CA GLN A 51 -5.93 4.08 -2.93
C GLN A 51 -5.87 4.34 -1.42
N LEU A 52 -5.30 5.49 -1.06
CA LEU A 52 -5.39 6.04 0.28
C LEU A 52 -6.69 6.83 0.41
N CYS A 53 -7.77 6.14 0.76
CA CYS A 53 -9.08 6.75 1.01
C CYS A 53 -9.06 7.53 2.34
N ARG A 54 -8.48 8.73 2.34
CA ARG A 54 -8.76 9.73 3.38
C ARG A 54 -10.24 10.12 3.26
N TYR A 55 -10.91 10.42 4.37
CA TYR A 55 -12.37 10.61 4.58
C TYR A 55 -13.14 11.56 3.62
N THR A 56 -12.53 12.02 2.53
CA THR A 56 -13.06 12.88 1.48
C THR A 56 -12.93 12.21 0.10
N ALA A 57 -13.35 10.96 -0.03
CA ALA A 57 -13.51 10.35 -1.36
C ALA A 57 -14.65 11.10 -2.08
N ARG A 58 -14.32 12.06 -2.94
CA ARG A 58 -15.29 12.55 -3.93
C ARG A 58 -15.74 11.34 -4.74
N PRO A 59 -17.05 11.18 -5.02
CA PRO A 59 -17.52 10.08 -5.85
C PRO A 59 -16.73 10.04 -7.15
N TRP A 60 -16.26 8.86 -7.56
CA TRP A 60 -15.60 8.68 -8.85
C TRP A 60 -16.49 9.16 -10.02
N ALA A 61 -17.81 9.09 -9.84
CA ALA A 61 -18.82 9.58 -10.78
C ALA A 61 -19.15 11.08 -10.62
N ALA A 62 -18.41 11.85 -9.83
CA ALA A 62 -18.69 13.28 -9.69
C ALA A 62 -18.39 14.03 -10.99
N PRO A 63 -19.20 15.03 -11.39
CA PRO A 63 -18.98 15.81 -12.61
C PRO A 63 -17.60 16.50 -12.69
N SER A 64 -16.97 16.72 -11.53
CA SER A 64 -15.63 17.32 -11.42
C SER A 64 -14.46 16.36 -11.68
N VAL A 65 -14.70 15.04 -11.81
CA VAL A 65 -13.63 14.05 -11.98
C VAL A 65 -12.90 14.18 -13.32
N PRO A 66 -13.57 14.35 -14.49
CA PRO A 66 -12.86 14.52 -15.75
C PRO A 66 -11.95 15.75 -15.79
N SER A 67 -12.41 16.90 -15.28
CA SER A 67 -11.59 18.12 -15.22
C SER A 67 -10.43 18.00 -14.23
N MET A 68 -10.61 17.26 -13.14
CA MET A 68 -9.52 16.90 -12.23
C MET A 68 -8.48 16.03 -12.94
N ILE A 69 -8.89 14.96 -13.63
CA ILE A 69 -7.97 14.07 -14.36
C ILE A 69 -7.15 14.85 -15.39
N ILE A 70 -7.80 15.71 -16.19
CA ILE A 70 -7.12 16.54 -17.19
C ILE A 70 -6.11 17.49 -16.54
N ARG A 71 -6.48 18.13 -15.41
CA ARG A 71 -5.60 19.07 -14.71
C ARG A 71 -4.38 18.39 -14.08
N GLU A 72 -4.56 17.17 -13.59
CA GLU A 72 -3.49 16.40 -12.94
C GLU A 72 -2.64 15.60 -13.95
N PHE A 73 -3.03 15.57 -15.23
CA PHE A 73 -2.34 14.83 -16.28
C PHE A 73 -0.90 15.33 -16.49
N GLY A 74 0.08 14.42 -16.44
CA GLY A 74 1.50 14.73 -16.62
C GLY A 74 2.22 15.24 -15.36
N ARG A 75 1.52 15.38 -14.22
CA ARG A 75 2.13 15.68 -12.94
C ARG A 75 2.63 14.40 -12.28
N THR A 76 3.90 14.40 -11.86
CA THR A 76 4.52 13.27 -11.15
C THR A 76 4.10 13.17 -9.68
N ASP A 77 3.45 14.20 -9.14
CA ASP A 77 2.96 14.30 -7.75
C ASP A 77 1.43 14.22 -7.65
N ALA A 78 0.73 13.94 -8.75
CA ALA A 78 -0.73 13.88 -8.77
C ALA A 78 -1.27 12.73 -7.89
N PRO A 79 -2.40 12.92 -7.18
CA PRO A 79 -3.09 11.82 -6.50
C PRO A 79 -3.62 10.76 -7.49
N TYR A 80 -3.78 11.12 -8.77
CA TYR A 80 -4.13 10.23 -9.86
C TYR A 80 -3.00 10.21 -10.89
N LEU A 81 -2.03 9.31 -10.71
CA LEU A 81 -0.93 9.11 -11.63
C LEU A 81 -1.36 8.22 -12.79
N ILE A 82 -1.49 8.80 -13.99
CA ILE A 82 -1.68 8.06 -15.23
C ILE A 82 -0.36 8.07 -15.99
N HIS A 83 0.33 6.91 -16.00
CA HIS A 83 1.50 6.70 -16.85
C HIS A 83 1.06 6.02 -18.14
N LEU A 84 1.01 6.79 -19.24
CA LEU A 84 0.83 6.19 -20.55
C LEU A 84 2.10 5.43 -20.93
N ARG A 85 2.06 4.11 -20.79
CA ARG A 85 3.10 3.20 -21.26
C ARG A 85 2.48 2.22 -22.24
N ALA A 86 3.11 2.08 -23.40
CA ALA A 86 2.85 0.95 -24.28
C ALA A 86 3.52 -0.28 -23.65
N ASP A 87 2.75 -1.04 -22.87
CA ASP A 87 3.20 -2.31 -22.30
C ASP A 87 2.44 -3.47 -22.96
N PRO A 88 3.08 -4.22 -23.87
CA PRO A 88 2.47 -5.40 -24.49
C PRO A 88 2.08 -6.49 -23.48
N ALA A 89 2.66 -6.48 -22.27
CA ALA A 89 2.29 -7.42 -21.21
C ALA A 89 0.92 -7.11 -20.59
N MET A 90 0.40 -5.87 -20.70
CA MET A 90 -0.96 -5.53 -20.23
C MET A 90 -2.09 -6.08 -21.13
N TRP A 91 -1.75 -6.57 -22.33
CA TRP A 91 -2.70 -7.05 -23.34
C TRP A 91 -2.64 -8.56 -23.56
N ARG A 92 -1.96 -9.28 -22.66
CA ARG A 92 -1.94 -10.74 -22.58
C ARG A 92 -2.88 -11.21 -21.49
#